data_AF-A0A6J6F864-F1
#
_entry.id   AF-A0A6J6F864-F1
#
_cell.length_a   1.000
_cell.length_b   1.000
_cell.length_c   1.000
_cell.angle_alpha   90.00
_cell.angle_beta   90.00
_cell.angle_gamma   90.00
#
_symmetry.space_group_name_H-M   'P 1'
#
loop_
_entity.id
_entity.type
_entity.pdbx_description
1 polymer ?
#
loop_
_entity_poly.entity_id
_entity_poly.type
_entity_poly.pdbx_seq_one_letter_code
_entity_poly.pdbx_strand_id
1 'polypeptide(L)'
;MDRKNSGVGVLDKAVAILATLESGPHSLAELVAATGIARPTAHRLAVALEFHRLVTRDLTGRFILGPRSGELAGAAGEDRLLAAASPALAALRDATGESAQLYRRQGDIRICVAVAERLSGLRDSVPVGASLTMTAGSAAQILLAWEDSEKIHRGLKNARFTAAHLAADRRRGWAQSVGEREAGVASVSAPVRGPNGKVIAAVSISGPIERLGRQPGRLHAASVVATATRLSEHLAKS
;
A
#
# COMPACT_ATOMS: atom_id res chain seq x y z
N MET A 1 18.00 17.75 -2.66
CA MET A 1 16.65 18.11 -3.16
C MET A 1 15.65 17.78 -2.06
N ASP A 2 14.94 18.78 -1.56
CA ASP A 2 13.83 18.56 -0.63
C ASP A 2 12.78 17.68 -1.31
N ARG A 3 12.62 16.43 -0.85
CA ARG A 3 11.68 15.44 -1.41
C ARG A 3 10.20 15.76 -1.13
N LYS A 4 9.87 17.02 -0.82
CA LYS A 4 8.50 17.46 -0.47
C LYS A 4 7.71 18.00 -1.66
N ASN A 5 8.34 18.23 -2.81
CA ASN A 5 7.68 18.69 -4.03
C ASN A 5 8.31 18.08 -5.29
N SER A 6 7.59 18.09 -6.41
CA SER A 6 8.07 17.53 -7.68
C SER A 6 9.00 18.47 -8.47
N GLY A 7 9.16 19.70 -8.00
CA GLY A 7 9.76 20.80 -8.76
C GLY A 7 8.78 21.48 -9.74
N VAL A 8 7.56 20.96 -9.91
CA VAL A 8 6.52 21.54 -10.76
C VAL A 8 5.32 21.94 -9.90
N GLY A 9 5.40 23.13 -9.30
CA GLY A 9 4.48 23.55 -8.24
C GLY A 9 2.99 23.62 -8.62
N VAL A 10 2.65 23.77 -9.91
CA VAL A 10 1.25 23.71 -10.36
C VAL A 10 0.69 22.28 -10.28
N LEU A 11 1.51 21.28 -10.61
CA LEU A 11 1.14 19.87 -10.54
C LEU A 11 1.00 19.42 -9.09
N ASP A 12 1.95 19.81 -8.23
CA ASP A 12 1.88 19.50 -6.79
C ASP A 12 0.58 20.01 -6.16
N LYS A 13 0.14 21.21 -6.53
CA LYS A 13 -1.12 21.81 -6.06
C LYS A 13 -2.34 21.09 -6.63
N ALA A 14 -2.33 20.71 -7.91
CA ALA A 14 -3.43 19.96 -8.51
C ALA A 14 -3.58 18.58 -7.86
N VAL A 15 -2.47 17.88 -7.60
CA VAL A 15 -2.45 16.61 -6.88
C VAL A 15 -2.94 16.77 -5.45
N ALA A 16 -2.55 17.84 -4.74
CA ALA A 16 -3.05 18.12 -3.40
C ALA A 16 -4.58 18.31 -3.35
N ILE A 17 -5.16 18.95 -4.37
CA ILE A 17 -6.63 19.07 -4.49
C ILE A 17 -7.27 17.69 -4.68
N LEU A 18 -6.75 16.87 -5.60
CA LEU A 18 -7.26 15.51 -5.82
C LEU A 18 -7.17 14.65 -4.54
N ALA A 19 -6.03 14.70 -3.84
CA ALA A 19 -5.82 13.99 -2.59
C ALA A 19 -6.80 14.44 -1.49
N THR A 20 -7.13 15.73 -1.43
CA THR A 20 -8.14 16.24 -0.47
C THR A 20 -9.52 15.66 -0.76
N LEU A 21 -9.88 15.51 -2.03
CA LEU A 21 -11.17 14.98 -2.46
C LEU A 21 -11.33 13.47 -2.24
N GLU A 22 -10.26 12.74 -1.89
CA GLU A 22 -10.34 11.31 -1.52
C GLU A 22 -11.20 11.09 -0.28
N SER A 23 -11.26 12.06 0.64
CA SER A 23 -12.08 11.98 1.85
C SER A 23 -13.54 12.39 1.64
N GLY A 24 -13.92 12.80 0.42
CA GLY A 24 -15.29 13.08 0.02
C GLY A 24 -15.52 14.48 -0.55
N PRO A 25 -16.79 14.93 -0.64
CA PRO A 25 -17.14 16.21 -1.26
C PRO A 25 -16.64 17.43 -0.48
N HIS A 26 -15.99 18.37 -1.17
CA HIS A 26 -15.49 19.63 -0.59
C HIS A 26 -15.95 20.85 -1.39
N SER A 27 -16.36 21.89 -0.69
CA SER A 27 -16.50 23.25 -1.22
C SER A 27 -15.12 23.87 -1.51
N LEU A 28 -15.10 24.97 -2.27
CA LEU A 28 -13.87 25.72 -2.51
C LEU A 28 -13.21 26.21 -1.19
N ALA A 29 -14.01 26.62 -0.22
CA ALA A 29 -13.49 27.11 1.06
C ALA A 29 -12.82 25.98 1.85
N GLU A 30 -13.43 24.79 1.88
CA GLU A 30 -12.85 23.61 2.54
C GLU A 30 -11.58 23.15 1.81
N LEU A 31 -11.53 23.18 0.46
CA LEU A 31 -10.31 22.88 -0.31
C LEU A 31 -9.17 23.85 0.02
N VAL A 32 -9.46 25.15 0.12
CA VAL A 32 -8.46 26.17 0.50
C VAL A 32 -7.93 25.91 1.91
N ALA A 33 -8.83 25.62 2.86
CA ALA A 33 -8.47 25.35 4.24
C ALA A 33 -7.60 24.08 4.37
N ALA A 34 -7.96 23.01 3.67
CA ALA A 34 -7.24 21.73 3.72
C ALA A 34 -5.88 21.77 3.02
N THR A 35 -5.78 22.48 1.89
CA THR A 35 -4.55 22.49 1.07
C THR A 35 -3.62 23.66 1.36
N GLY A 36 -4.11 24.73 2.01
CA GLY A 36 -3.37 25.99 2.17
C GLY A 36 -3.16 26.77 0.87
N ILE A 37 -3.77 26.35 -0.25
CA ILE A 37 -3.64 27.02 -1.54
C ILE A 37 -4.50 28.28 -1.55
N ALA A 38 -3.93 29.41 -1.99
CA ALA A 38 -4.68 30.67 -2.12
C ALA A 38 -5.95 30.51 -2.97
N ARG A 39 -7.07 31.06 -2.50
CA ARG A 39 -8.41 30.86 -3.08
C ARG A 39 -8.50 31.03 -4.60
N PRO A 40 -7.93 32.07 -5.24
CA PRO A 40 -7.97 32.21 -6.70
C PRO A 40 -7.25 31.08 -7.44
N THR A 41 -6.15 30.56 -6.86
CA THR A 41 -5.38 29.45 -7.43
C THR A 41 -6.13 28.14 -7.26
N ALA A 42 -6.66 27.86 -6.06
CA ALA A 42 -7.45 26.67 -5.80
C ALA A 42 -8.67 26.59 -6.74
N HIS A 43 -9.37 27.71 -6.93
CA HIS A 43 -10.50 27.79 -7.86
C HIS A 43 -10.09 27.48 -9.30
N ARG A 44 -9.05 28.15 -9.82
CA ARG A 44 -8.56 27.92 -11.19
C ARG A 44 -8.15 26.45 -11.41
N LEU A 45 -7.47 25.85 -10.45
CA LEU A 45 -7.03 24.46 -10.54
C LEU A 45 -8.22 23.49 -10.46
N ALA A 46 -9.16 23.70 -9.53
CA ALA A 46 -10.34 22.86 -9.41
C ALA A 46 -11.21 22.90 -10.68
N VAL A 47 -11.40 24.09 -11.28
CA VAL A 47 -12.12 24.25 -12.55
C VAL A 47 -11.35 23.62 -13.72
N ALA A 48 -10.01 23.73 -13.76
CA ALA A 48 -9.22 23.05 -14.78
C ALA A 48 -9.29 21.52 -14.66
N LEU A 49 -9.25 20.98 -13.43
CA LEU A 49 -9.43 19.56 -13.16
C LEU A 49 -10.85 19.10 -13.54
N GLU A 50 -11.86 19.94 -13.30
CA GLU A 50 -13.25 19.74 -13.72
C GLU A 50 -13.38 19.65 -15.25
N PHE A 51 -12.74 20.57 -15.98
CA PHE A 51 -12.65 20.54 -17.44
C PHE A 51 -12.04 19.23 -17.96
N HIS A 52 -11.01 18.71 -17.29
CA HIS A 52 -10.39 17.42 -17.62
C HIS A 52 -11.12 16.20 -17.04
N ARG A 53 -12.28 16.39 -16.40
CA ARG A 53 -13.12 15.35 -15.77
C ARG A 53 -12.43 14.55 -14.66
N LEU A 54 -11.30 15.05 -14.14
CA LEU A 54 -10.60 14.50 -12.97
C LEU A 54 -11.31 14.90 -11.67
N VAL A 55 -12.01 16.03 -11.70
CA VAL A 55 -12.94 16.51 -10.68
C VAL A 55 -14.31 16.69 -11.34
N THR A 56 -15.38 16.61 -10.57
CA THR A 56 -16.72 17.05 -10.99
C THR A 56 -17.43 17.68 -9.79
N ARG A 57 -18.71 18.00 -9.92
CA ARG A 57 -19.55 18.47 -8.82
C ARG A 57 -20.63 17.48 -8.46
N ASP A 58 -20.94 17.41 -7.18
CA ASP A 58 -22.15 16.74 -6.70
C ASP A 58 -23.40 17.62 -6.92
N LEU A 59 -24.57 17.11 -6.52
CA LEU A 59 -25.85 17.82 -6.64
C LEU A 59 -25.91 19.13 -5.85
N THR A 60 -25.02 19.31 -4.87
CA THR A 60 -24.93 20.52 -4.05
C THR A 60 -23.87 21.51 -4.55
N GLY A 61 -23.20 21.19 -5.67
CA GLY A 61 -22.17 22.01 -6.28
C GLY A 61 -20.78 21.89 -5.61
N ARG A 62 -20.61 20.96 -4.66
CA ARG A 62 -19.32 20.66 -4.03
C ARG A 62 -18.46 19.85 -4.99
N PHE A 63 -17.15 20.07 -4.96
CA PHE A 63 -16.19 19.31 -5.75
C PHE A 63 -16.08 17.88 -5.24
N ILE A 64 -16.05 16.92 -6.16
CA ILE A 64 -15.82 15.49 -5.93
C ILE A 64 -14.85 14.95 -6.98
N LEU A 65 -14.25 13.78 -6.72
CA LEU A 65 -13.46 13.08 -7.75
C LEU A 65 -14.32 12.75 -8.97
N GLY A 66 -13.78 13.02 -10.16
CA GLY A 66 -14.47 12.82 -11.43
C GLY A 66 -14.28 11.41 -12.01
N PRO A 67 -15.10 11.02 -13.01
CA PRO A 67 -15.09 9.68 -13.60
C PRO A 67 -13.79 9.35 -14.36
N ARG A 68 -13.00 10.36 -14.76
CA ARG A 68 -11.78 10.15 -15.56
C ARG A 68 -10.76 9.25 -14.85
N SER A 69 -10.72 9.27 -13.52
CA SER A 69 -9.85 8.38 -12.74
C SER A 69 -10.17 6.90 -13.01
N GLY A 70 -11.45 6.54 -13.07
CA GLY A 70 -11.90 5.18 -13.39
C GLY A 70 -11.63 4.80 -14.84
N GLU A 71 -11.84 5.73 -15.78
CA GLU A 71 -11.53 5.51 -17.20
C GLU A 71 -10.02 5.26 -17.43
N LEU A 72 -9.16 6.03 -16.75
CA LEU A 72 -7.71 5.86 -16.81
C LEU A 72 -7.28 4.51 -16.21
N ALA A 73 -7.90 4.11 -15.09
CA ALA A 73 -7.67 2.81 -14.50
C ALA A 73 -8.10 1.67 -15.45
N GLY A 74 -9.27 1.79 -16.10
CA GLY A 74 -9.72 0.81 -17.08
C GLY A 74 -8.81 0.73 -18.32
N ALA A 75 -8.32 1.87 -18.80
CA ALA A 75 -7.37 1.92 -19.93
C ALA A 75 -6.00 1.33 -19.59
N ALA A 76 -5.58 1.37 -18.32
CA ALA A 76 -4.35 0.72 -17.85
C ALA A 76 -4.44 -0.82 -17.88
N GLY A 77 -5.64 -1.38 -18.05
CA GLY A 77 -5.89 -2.82 -18.11
C GLY A 77 -6.13 -3.46 -16.75
N GLU A 78 -6.52 -4.74 -16.77
CA GLU A 78 -6.77 -5.50 -15.55
C GLU A 78 -5.45 -5.92 -14.89
N ASP A 79 -5.30 -5.54 -13.63
CA ASP A 79 -4.24 -6.05 -12.80
C ASP A 79 -4.64 -7.41 -12.23
N ARG A 80 -4.18 -8.48 -12.88
CA ARG A 80 -4.48 -9.88 -12.51
C ARG A 80 -4.15 -10.23 -11.07
N LEU A 81 -3.10 -9.62 -10.51
CA LEU A 81 -2.76 -9.84 -9.12
C LEU A 81 -3.82 -9.22 -8.22
N LEU A 82 -4.30 -8.00 -8.51
CA LEU A 82 -5.35 -7.37 -7.73
C LEU A 82 -6.68 -8.11 -7.83
N ALA A 83 -7.03 -8.59 -9.02
CA ALA A 83 -8.22 -9.42 -9.21
C ALA A 83 -8.18 -10.69 -8.34
N ALA A 84 -7.04 -11.39 -8.31
CA ALA A 84 -6.86 -12.58 -7.47
C ALA A 84 -6.64 -12.28 -5.98
N ALA A 85 -6.17 -11.08 -5.63
CA ALA A 85 -5.81 -10.73 -4.26
C ALA A 85 -7.04 -10.66 -3.35
N SER A 86 -8.14 -10.05 -3.80
CA SER A 86 -9.32 -9.83 -2.96
C SER A 86 -9.85 -11.12 -2.30
N PRO A 87 -10.19 -12.19 -3.06
CA PRO A 87 -10.66 -13.44 -2.45
C PRO A 87 -9.57 -14.15 -1.62
N ALA A 88 -8.30 -14.06 -2.03
CA ALA A 88 -7.20 -14.70 -1.31
C ALA A 88 -6.94 -14.04 0.06
N LEU A 89 -7.00 -12.71 0.13
CA LEU A 89 -6.85 -11.95 1.36
C LEU A 89 -8.05 -12.13 2.29
N ALA A 90 -9.28 -12.19 1.76
CA ALA A 90 -10.47 -12.48 2.55
C ALA A 90 -10.37 -13.87 3.22
N ALA A 91 -9.99 -14.90 2.46
CA ALA A 91 -9.78 -16.24 3.00
C ALA A 91 -8.64 -16.29 4.04
N LEU A 92 -7.56 -15.53 3.83
CA LEU A 92 -6.47 -15.43 4.80
C LEU A 92 -6.95 -14.78 6.09
N ARG A 93 -7.68 -13.66 6.00
CA ARG A 93 -8.28 -12.98 7.15
C ARG A 93 -9.20 -13.92 7.92
N ASP A 94 -10.09 -14.62 7.23
CA ASP A 94 -11.07 -15.51 7.88
C ASP A 94 -10.38 -16.68 8.58
N ALA A 95 -9.28 -17.19 8.01
CA ALA A 95 -8.49 -18.26 8.61
C ALA A 95 -7.63 -17.80 9.81
N THR A 96 -7.17 -16.55 9.85
CA THR A 96 -6.28 -16.07 10.92
C THR A 96 -6.97 -15.17 11.94
N GLY A 97 -8.15 -14.64 11.63
CA GLY A 97 -8.78 -13.57 12.39
C GLY A 97 -8.01 -12.23 12.33
N GLU A 98 -7.09 -12.07 11.38
CA GLU A 98 -6.22 -10.89 11.26
C GLU A 98 -6.47 -10.12 9.98
N SER A 99 -6.30 -8.79 10.02
CA SER A 99 -6.33 -7.98 8.80
C SER A 99 -5.21 -8.44 7.87
N ALA A 100 -5.54 -8.64 6.60
CA ALA A 100 -4.61 -9.07 5.57
C ALA A 100 -4.42 -7.96 4.52
N GLN A 101 -3.19 -7.77 4.03
CA GLN A 101 -2.86 -6.77 3.03
C GLN A 101 -1.95 -7.35 1.94
N LEU A 102 -1.99 -6.73 0.77
CA LEU A 102 -1.01 -6.93 -0.28
C LEU A 102 -0.24 -5.63 -0.50
N TYR A 103 1.09 -5.71 -0.47
CA TYR A 103 1.96 -4.56 -0.70
C TYR A 103 2.77 -4.71 -1.98
N ARG A 104 2.93 -3.61 -2.73
CA ARG A 104 3.87 -3.50 -3.84
C ARG A 104 4.91 -2.43 -3.56
N ARG A 105 6.15 -2.69 -3.97
CA ARG A 105 7.23 -1.70 -3.89
C ARG A 105 7.07 -0.67 -5.02
N GLN A 106 7.24 0.59 -4.70
CA GLN A 106 7.38 1.70 -5.65
C GLN A 106 8.59 2.55 -5.22
N GLY A 107 9.74 2.30 -5.81
CA GLY A 107 10.99 2.95 -5.41
C GLY A 107 11.37 2.67 -3.95
N ASP A 108 11.36 3.71 -3.11
CA ASP A 108 11.75 3.65 -1.68
C ASP A 108 10.55 3.50 -0.73
N ILE A 109 9.35 3.38 -1.27
CA ILE A 109 8.11 3.16 -0.52
C ILE A 109 7.45 1.86 -0.96
N ARG A 110 6.51 1.38 -0.15
CA ARG A 110 5.55 0.35 -0.54
C ARG A 110 4.14 0.90 -0.44
N ILE A 111 3.31 0.53 -1.39
CA ILE A 111 1.90 0.90 -1.43
C ILE A 111 1.07 -0.31 -1.03
N CYS A 112 0.10 -0.12 -0.13
CA CYS A 112 -0.95 -1.10 0.10
C CYS A 112 -1.89 -1.10 -1.11
N VAL A 113 -1.95 -2.20 -1.85
CA VAL A 113 -2.71 -2.27 -3.10
C VAL A 113 -4.00 -3.09 -2.97
N ALA A 114 -4.13 -3.88 -1.91
CA ALA A 114 -5.36 -4.59 -1.55
C ALA A 114 -5.40 -4.85 -0.04
N VAL A 115 -6.60 -4.87 0.54
CA VAL A 115 -6.83 -5.12 1.96
C VAL A 115 -8.07 -6.00 2.17
N ALA A 116 -8.00 -6.90 3.14
CA ALA A 116 -9.15 -7.54 3.75
C ALA A 116 -9.13 -7.23 5.24
N GLU A 117 -9.98 -6.28 5.65
CA GLU A 117 -10.05 -5.85 7.04
C GLU A 117 -10.76 -6.88 7.91
N ARG A 118 -10.28 -7.04 9.14
CA ARG A 118 -10.96 -7.80 10.19
C ARG A 118 -12.43 -7.40 10.32
N LEU A 119 -13.28 -8.36 10.67
CA LEU A 119 -14.73 -8.16 10.83
C LEU A 119 -15.12 -7.53 12.17
N SER A 120 -14.24 -7.55 13.18
CA SER A 120 -14.51 -7.01 14.53
C SER A 120 -13.23 -6.53 15.23
N GLY A 121 -13.39 -5.74 16.29
CA GLY A 121 -12.28 -5.21 17.08
C GLY A 121 -11.64 -3.93 16.50
N LEU A 122 -10.48 -3.56 17.03
CA LEU A 122 -9.75 -2.35 16.61
C LEU A 122 -9.34 -2.44 15.14
N ARG A 123 -9.69 -1.40 14.36
CA ARG A 123 -9.29 -1.23 12.96
C ARG A 123 -7.87 -0.65 12.89
N ASP A 124 -6.89 -1.54 12.89
CA ASP A 124 -5.46 -1.26 12.74
C ASP A 124 -4.93 -1.65 11.34
N SER A 125 -5.85 -1.71 10.39
CA SER A 125 -5.60 -2.05 9.00
C SER A 125 -4.95 -0.87 8.27
N VAL A 126 -4.03 -1.18 7.35
CA VAL A 126 -3.44 -0.19 6.44
C VAL A 126 -4.35 -0.11 5.21
N PRO A 127 -4.98 1.04 4.91
CA PRO A 127 -5.93 1.15 3.81
C PRO A 127 -5.22 1.09 2.45
N VAL A 128 -5.97 0.72 1.41
CA VAL A 128 -5.48 0.76 0.02
C VAL A 128 -5.04 2.19 -0.33
N GLY A 129 -3.93 2.31 -1.07
CA GLY A 129 -3.31 3.58 -1.44
C GLY A 129 -2.31 4.11 -0.40
N ALA A 130 -2.35 3.63 0.84
CA ALA A 130 -1.41 4.07 1.86
C ALA A 130 0.04 3.74 1.49
N SER A 131 0.90 4.74 1.63
CA SER A 131 2.35 4.63 1.41
C SER A 131 3.07 4.39 2.74
N LEU A 132 3.86 3.32 2.78
CA LEU A 132 4.70 2.96 3.93
C LEU A 132 6.17 2.90 3.52
N THR A 133 7.06 3.14 4.48
CA THR A 133 8.51 3.11 4.22
C THR A 133 9.00 1.70 3.87
N MET A 134 10.10 1.62 3.12
CA MET A 134 10.84 0.37 2.91
C MET A 134 11.83 0.02 4.03
N THR A 135 11.89 0.82 5.11
CA THR A 135 12.89 0.68 6.18
C THR A 135 12.40 -0.14 7.38
N ALA A 136 11.11 -0.49 7.45
CA ALA A 136 10.54 -1.19 8.60
C ALA A 136 9.37 -2.10 8.21
N GLY A 137 9.24 -3.23 8.92
CA GLY A 137 8.12 -4.17 8.78
C GLY A 137 8.42 -5.37 7.89
N SER A 138 7.70 -6.47 8.11
CA SER A 138 7.93 -7.74 7.40
C SER A 138 7.72 -7.61 5.89
N ALA A 139 6.78 -6.79 5.42
CA ALA A 139 6.56 -6.57 4.01
C ALA A 139 7.76 -5.87 3.32
N ALA A 140 8.42 -4.92 3.99
CA ALA A 140 9.66 -4.32 3.47
C ALA A 140 10.78 -5.36 3.37
N GLN A 141 10.93 -6.20 4.40
CA GLN A 141 11.91 -7.28 4.40
C GLN A 141 11.69 -8.20 3.20
N ILE A 142 10.45 -8.66 2.96
CA ILE A 142 10.11 -9.50 1.80
C ILE A 142 10.40 -8.82 0.47
N LEU A 143 9.95 -7.56 0.30
CA LEU A 143 10.12 -6.82 -0.95
C LEU A 143 11.59 -6.47 -1.25
N LEU A 144 12.47 -6.51 -0.23
CA LEU A 144 13.90 -6.25 -0.40
C LEU A 144 14.75 -7.51 -0.48
N ALA A 145 14.33 -8.61 0.16
CA ALA A 145 15.17 -9.78 0.39
C ALA A 145 15.67 -10.48 -0.89
N TRP A 146 15.00 -10.30 -2.03
CA TRP A 146 15.38 -10.90 -3.33
C TRP A 146 15.85 -9.89 -4.38
N GLU A 147 16.13 -8.65 -3.98
CA GLU A 147 16.69 -7.65 -4.88
C GLU A 147 18.20 -7.86 -5.09
N ASP A 148 18.77 -7.14 -6.05
CA ASP A 148 20.22 -7.11 -6.26
C ASP A 148 20.97 -6.49 -5.07
N SER A 149 22.27 -6.79 -4.96
CA SER A 149 23.10 -6.40 -3.82
C SER A 149 23.15 -4.88 -3.61
N GLU A 150 23.17 -4.11 -4.70
CA GLU A 150 23.18 -2.64 -4.66
C GLU A 150 21.89 -2.09 -4.05
N LYS A 151 20.73 -2.60 -4.50
CA LYS A 151 19.44 -2.21 -3.93
C LYS A 151 19.27 -2.68 -2.49
N ILE A 152 19.76 -3.87 -2.14
CA ILE A 152 19.76 -4.36 -0.76
C ILE A 152 20.59 -3.40 0.12
N HIS A 153 21.82 -3.09 -0.29
CA HIS A 153 22.70 -2.20 0.47
C HIS A 153 22.06 -0.83 0.69
N ARG A 154 21.47 -0.25 -0.37
CA ARG A 154 20.73 1.02 -0.29
C ARG A 154 19.50 0.93 0.61
N GLY A 155 18.70 -0.13 0.46
CA GLY A 155 17.46 -0.33 1.22
C GLY A 155 17.69 -0.62 2.70
N LEU A 156 18.86 -1.14 3.06
CA LEU A 156 19.27 -1.34 4.45
C LEU A 156 19.72 -0.05 5.15
N LYS A 157 19.97 1.04 4.41
CA LYS A 157 20.30 2.33 5.01
C LYS A 157 19.13 2.83 5.86
N ASN A 158 19.35 2.94 7.17
CA ASN A 158 18.34 3.30 8.18
C ASN A 158 17.20 2.28 8.34
N ALA A 159 17.38 1.03 7.88
CA ALA A 159 16.41 -0.03 8.12
C ALA A 159 16.43 -0.52 9.56
N ARG A 160 15.27 -0.93 10.07
CA ARG A 160 15.11 -1.59 11.38
C ARG A 160 15.40 -3.10 11.32
N PHE A 161 15.83 -3.60 10.17
CA PHE A 161 16.26 -4.97 9.92
C PHE A 161 17.62 -4.95 9.22
N THR A 162 18.28 -6.11 9.16
CA THR A 162 19.67 -6.24 8.70
C THR A 162 19.80 -7.21 7.54
N ALA A 163 20.95 -7.24 6.88
CA ALA A 163 21.26 -8.25 5.86
C ALA A 163 21.10 -9.70 6.39
N ALA A 164 21.39 -9.94 7.67
CA ALA A 164 21.19 -11.25 8.30
C ALA A 164 19.70 -11.61 8.41
N HIS A 165 18.84 -10.64 8.72
CA HIS A 165 17.38 -10.83 8.68
C HIS A 165 16.92 -11.22 7.28
N LEU A 166 17.31 -10.45 6.25
CA LEU A 166 16.94 -10.75 4.86
C LEU A 166 17.44 -12.12 4.39
N ALA A 167 18.64 -12.52 4.82
CA ALA A 167 19.17 -13.86 4.52
C ALA A 167 18.35 -14.96 5.19
N ALA A 168 17.92 -14.77 6.44
CA ALA A 168 17.02 -15.69 7.12
C ALA A 168 15.65 -15.76 6.45
N ASP A 169 15.11 -14.61 6.03
CA ASP A 169 13.83 -14.51 5.33
C ASP A 169 13.85 -15.26 4.01
N ARG A 170 14.94 -15.14 3.24
CA ARG A 170 15.15 -15.92 2.01
C ARG A 170 15.13 -17.42 2.27
N ARG A 171 15.81 -17.88 3.32
CA ARG A 171 15.89 -19.32 3.65
C ARG A 171 14.54 -19.89 4.08
N ARG A 172 13.76 -19.16 4.86
CA ARG A 172 12.48 -19.65 5.40
C ARG A 172 11.27 -19.34 4.52
N GLY A 173 11.40 -18.42 3.56
CA GLY A 173 10.34 -18.04 2.62
C GLY A 173 9.30 -17.06 3.19
N TRP A 174 9.54 -16.48 4.36
CA TRP A 174 8.68 -15.49 5.01
C TRP A 174 9.48 -14.56 5.92
N ALA A 175 8.91 -13.43 6.29
CA ALA A 175 9.49 -12.47 7.23
C ALA A 175 8.50 -12.16 8.35
N GLN A 176 9.01 -11.74 9.51
CA GLN A 176 8.18 -11.20 10.59
C GLN A 176 8.81 -9.92 11.13
N SER A 177 7.96 -9.07 11.69
CA SER A 177 8.36 -7.84 12.35
C SER A 177 7.53 -7.66 13.62
N VAL A 178 8.15 -7.17 14.68
CA VAL A 178 7.51 -6.89 15.97
C VAL A 178 7.96 -5.50 16.43
N GLY A 179 7.05 -4.54 16.46
CA GLY A 179 7.33 -3.16 16.87
C GLY A 179 8.18 -2.34 15.89
N GLU A 180 8.51 -2.86 14.70
CA GLU A 180 9.37 -2.12 13.76
C GLU A 180 8.66 -0.93 13.12
N ARG A 181 7.41 -1.07 12.70
CA ARG A 181 6.66 0.03 12.06
C ARG A 181 6.08 0.99 13.10
N GLU A 182 5.30 0.42 14.01
CA GLU A 182 4.60 1.11 15.09
C GLU A 182 4.81 0.32 16.39
N ALA A 183 5.01 1.04 17.49
CA ALA A 183 5.07 0.41 18.80
C ALA A 183 3.74 -0.30 19.08
N GLY A 184 3.80 -1.59 19.43
CA GLY A 184 2.59 -2.39 19.65
C GLY A 184 2.11 -3.18 18.42
N VAL A 185 2.69 -3.03 17.22
CA VAL A 185 2.23 -3.76 16.02
C VAL A 185 3.19 -4.88 15.63
N ALA A 186 2.64 -6.05 15.34
CA ALA A 186 3.34 -7.21 14.77
C ALA A 186 2.83 -7.52 13.35
N SER A 187 3.66 -8.18 12.55
CA SER A 187 3.31 -8.58 11.18
C SER A 187 4.10 -9.80 10.72
N VAL A 188 3.52 -10.55 9.78
CA VAL A 188 4.15 -11.66 9.05
C VAL A 188 3.85 -11.48 7.58
N SER A 189 4.86 -11.67 6.73
CA SER A 189 4.70 -11.52 5.28
C SER A 189 5.40 -12.62 4.50
N ALA A 190 4.90 -12.90 3.30
CA ALA A 190 5.50 -13.85 2.36
C ALA A 190 5.52 -13.27 0.93
N PRO A 191 6.50 -13.69 0.08
CA PRO A 191 6.67 -13.15 -1.26
C PRO A 191 5.62 -13.68 -2.22
N VAL A 192 5.00 -12.78 -3.01
CA VAL A 192 4.26 -13.13 -4.22
C VAL A 192 5.19 -12.97 -5.40
N ARG A 193 5.35 -14.05 -6.17
CA ARG A 193 6.21 -14.08 -7.35
C ARG A 193 5.40 -13.90 -8.62
N GLY A 194 5.94 -13.11 -9.55
CA GLY A 194 5.42 -13.01 -10.90
C GLY A 194 5.86 -14.19 -11.77
N PRO A 195 5.41 -14.25 -13.04
CA PRO A 195 5.76 -15.33 -13.97
C PRO A 195 7.27 -15.52 -14.19
N ASN A 196 8.05 -14.43 -14.07
CA ASN A 196 9.51 -14.45 -14.18
C ASN A 196 10.22 -14.88 -12.87
N GLY A 197 9.49 -15.37 -11.87
CA GLY A 197 10.02 -15.78 -10.57
C GLY A 197 10.44 -14.64 -9.65
N LYS A 198 10.42 -13.38 -10.10
CA LYS A 198 10.75 -12.22 -9.27
C LYS A 198 9.64 -11.93 -8.26
N VAL A 199 10.03 -11.45 -7.09
CA VAL A 199 9.07 -10.97 -6.08
C VAL A 199 8.47 -9.66 -6.56
N ILE A 200 7.16 -9.63 -6.78
CA ILE A 200 6.43 -8.45 -7.29
C ILE A 200 5.51 -7.83 -6.23
N ALA A 201 5.18 -8.59 -5.18
CA ALA A 201 4.38 -8.12 -4.06
C ALA A 201 4.68 -8.93 -2.79
N ALA A 202 4.15 -8.47 -1.65
CA ALA A 202 4.18 -9.19 -0.39
C ALA A 202 2.76 -9.30 0.18
N VAL A 203 2.30 -10.53 0.42
CA VAL A 203 1.11 -10.77 1.25
C VAL A 203 1.53 -10.60 2.70
N SER A 204 0.71 -9.92 3.49
CA SER A 204 0.96 -9.68 4.89
C SER A 204 -0.31 -9.90 5.71
N ILE A 205 -0.13 -10.33 6.95
CA ILE A 205 -1.07 -10.01 8.02
C ILE A 205 -0.41 -9.06 9.01
N SER A 206 -1.21 -8.25 9.70
CA SER A 206 -0.74 -7.41 10.80
C SER A 206 -1.82 -7.12 11.82
N GLY A 207 -1.39 -6.79 13.03
CA GLY A 207 -2.23 -6.40 14.15
C GLY A 207 -1.43 -6.15 15.44
N PRO A 208 -2.06 -5.99 16.62
CA PRO A 208 -1.35 -5.70 17.85
C PRO A 208 -0.58 -6.93 18.35
N ILE A 209 0.56 -6.67 18.98
CA ILE A 209 1.47 -7.67 19.55
C ILE A 209 0.76 -8.50 20.61
N GLU A 210 -0.21 -7.94 21.32
CA GLU A 210 -0.99 -8.62 22.36
C GLU A 210 -1.72 -9.84 21.80
N ARG A 211 -2.10 -9.82 20.52
CA ARG A 211 -2.84 -10.90 19.87
C ARG A 211 -1.97 -11.76 18.96
N LEU A 212 -1.10 -11.14 18.17
CA LEU A 212 -0.17 -11.82 17.26
C LEU A 212 1.05 -12.43 17.98
N GLY A 213 1.30 -12.00 19.21
CA GLY A 213 2.46 -12.37 20.01
C GLY A 213 3.77 -11.76 19.51
N ARG A 214 4.87 -12.09 20.21
CA ARG A 214 6.23 -11.65 19.86
C ARG A 214 6.92 -12.56 18.84
N GLN A 215 6.26 -13.62 18.41
CA GLN A 215 6.73 -14.57 17.40
C GLN A 215 5.61 -14.90 16.42
N PRO A 216 5.03 -13.90 15.72
CA PRO A 216 3.83 -14.08 14.93
C PRO A 216 4.03 -15.07 13.77
N GLY A 217 5.28 -15.25 13.31
CA GLY A 217 5.63 -16.25 12.31
C GLY A 217 5.34 -17.69 12.74
N ARG A 218 5.42 -18.01 14.04
CA ARG A 218 5.09 -19.36 14.54
C ARG A 218 3.61 -19.69 14.37
N LEU A 219 2.74 -18.69 14.46
CA LEU A 219 1.30 -18.86 14.40
C LEU A 219 0.78 -18.79 12.97
N HIS A 220 1.34 -17.90 12.16
CA HIS A 220 0.69 -17.53 10.89
C HIS A 220 1.54 -17.67 9.64
N ALA A 221 2.84 -18.00 9.73
CA ALA A 221 3.68 -18.10 8.54
C ALA A 221 3.14 -19.12 7.54
N ALA A 222 2.63 -20.27 8.00
CA ALA A 222 2.06 -21.29 7.12
C ALA A 222 0.90 -20.74 6.28
N SER A 223 -0.08 -20.08 6.91
CA SER A 223 -1.24 -19.49 6.20
C SER A 223 -0.85 -18.37 5.24
N VAL A 224 0.11 -17.53 5.65
CA VAL A 224 0.60 -16.41 4.83
C VAL A 224 1.39 -16.92 3.61
N VAL A 225 2.28 -17.89 3.81
CA VAL A 225 3.05 -18.53 2.73
C VAL A 225 2.13 -19.28 1.76
N ALA A 226 1.18 -20.05 2.27
CA ALA A 226 0.20 -20.76 1.42
C ALA A 226 -0.61 -19.79 0.57
N THR A 227 -1.01 -18.64 1.13
CA THR A 227 -1.72 -17.60 0.38
C THR A 227 -0.86 -16.95 -0.69
N ALA A 228 0.39 -16.58 -0.35
CA ALA A 228 1.32 -16.01 -1.32
C ALA A 228 1.68 -17.00 -2.46
N THR A 229 1.78 -18.30 -2.13
CA THR A 229 2.03 -19.37 -3.11
C THR A 229 0.87 -19.49 -4.09
N ARG A 230 -0.38 -19.56 -3.60
CA ARG A 230 -1.58 -19.60 -4.46
C ARG A 230 -1.67 -18.40 -5.41
N LEU A 231 -1.36 -17.20 -4.92
CA LEU A 231 -1.32 -16.00 -5.77
C LEU A 231 -0.20 -16.11 -6.83
N SER A 232 0.98 -16.59 -6.45
CA SER A 232 2.10 -16.78 -7.38
C SER A 232 1.77 -17.81 -8.47
N GLU A 233 1.15 -18.92 -8.11
CA GLU A 233 0.69 -19.95 -9.05
C GLU A 233 -0.40 -19.44 -9.98
N HIS A 234 -1.34 -18.64 -9.47
CA HIS A 234 -2.38 -18.02 -10.29
C HIS A 234 -1.78 -17.08 -11.35
N LEU A 235 -0.73 -16.34 -11.00
CA LEU A 235 -0.01 -15.48 -11.95
C LEU A 235 0.79 -16.27 -12.98
N ALA A 236 1.41 -17.39 -12.59
CA ALA A 236 2.25 -18.20 -13.47
C ALA A 236 1.47 -18.98 -14.54
N LYS A 237 0.18 -19.25 -14.33
CA LYS A 237 -0.70 -19.97 -15.28
C LYS A 237 -1.19 -19.09 -16.44
N SER A 238 -0.49 -18.01 -16.72
CA SER A 238 -0.93 -16.96 -17.63
C SER A 238 0.17 -16.22 -18.32
#